data_AF-A0A6A7ZXF3-F1
#
_entry.id   AF-A0A6A7ZXF3-F1
#
_cell.length_a   1.000
_cell.length_b   1.000
_cell.length_c   1.000
_cell.angle_alpha   90.00
_cell.angle_beta   90.00
_cell.angle_gamma   90.00
#
_symmetry.space_group_name_H-M   'P 1'
#
loop_
_entity.id
_entity.type
_entity.pdbx_description
1 polymer ?
#
loop_
_entity_poly.entity_id
_entity_poly.type
_entity_poly.pdbx_seq_one_letter_code
_entity_poly.pdbx_strand_id
1 'polypeptide(L)' 'MHYRFVEVEGEEDDLDRVANEWRAKGYQLFQAVYKTTYRWVLVFERAPDQG' A
#
# COMPACT_ATOMS: atom_id res chain seq x y z
N MET A 1 5.39 12.58 -9.64
CA MET A 1 4.62 11.65 -8.79
C MET A 1 5.32 10.32 -8.79
N HIS A 2 5.82 9.85 -7.63
CA HIS A 2 6.53 8.58 -7.52
C HIS A 2 5.58 7.58 -6.87
N TYR A 3 5.08 6.65 -7.68
CA TYR A 3 4.18 5.59 -7.23
C TYR A 3 4.98 4.32 -6.93
N ARG A 4 4.55 3.59 -5.90
CA ARG A 4 5.12 2.30 -5.52
C ARG A 4 4.02 1.24 -5.51
N PHE A 5 4.30 0.11 -6.13
CA PHE A 5 3.39 -1.02 -6.22
C PHE A 5 3.90 -2.13 -5.30
N VAL A 6 3.01 -2.64 -4.45
CA VAL A 6 3.32 -3.70 -3.49
C VAL A 6 2.27 -4.78 -3.66
N GLU A 7 2.71 -5.96 -4.08
CA GLU A 7 1.84 -7.13 -4.14
C GLU A 7 1.76 -7.75 -2.75
N VAL A 8 0.54 -8.00 -2.29
CA VAL A 8 0.25 -8.63 -1.01
C VAL A 8 -0.57 -9.87 -1.30
N GLU A 9 -0.08 -11.01 -0.82
CA GLU A 9 -0.82 -12.26 -0.82
C GLU A 9 -1.38 -12.49 0.58
N GLY A 10 -2.69 -12.31 0.76
CA GLY A 10 -3.33 -12.33 2.06
C GLY A 10 -4.74 -11.76 2.07
N GLU A 11 -5.31 -11.69 3.28
CA GLU A 11 -6.62 -11.13 3.56
C GLU A 11 -6.51 -9.63 3.90
N GLU A 12 -7.64 -9.00 4.22
CA GLU A 12 -7.70 -7.56 4.52
C GLU A 12 -6.75 -7.13 5.66
N ASP A 13 -6.54 -7.99 6.66
CA ASP A 13 -5.63 -7.73 7.79
C ASP A 13 -4.16 -7.58 7.35
N ASP A 14 -3.72 -8.39 6.38
CA ASP A 14 -2.38 -8.27 5.78
C ASP A 14 -2.21 -6.95 5.03
N LEU A 15 -3.28 -6.45 4.39
CA LEU A 15 -3.26 -5.16 3.68
C LEU A 15 -3.06 -4.02 4.66
N ASP A 16 -3.76 -4.01 5.79
CA ASP A 16 -3.66 -2.96 6.78
C ASP A 16 -2.26 -2.92 7.43
N ARG A 17 -1.69 -4.12 7.71
CA ARG A 17 -0.30 -4.23 8.18
C ARG A 17 0.68 -3.62 7.18
N VAL A 18 0.60 -4.02 5.91
CA VAL A 18 1.48 -3.51 4.85
C VAL A 18 1.28 -2.01 4.68
N ALA A 19 0.04 -1.52 4.67
CA ALA A 19 -0.25 -0.09 4.57
C ALA A 19 0.38 0.72 5.70
N ASN A 20 0.30 0.24 6.94
CA ASN A 20 0.92 0.89 8.09
C ASN A 20 2.46 0.89 8.02
N GLU A 21 3.08 -0.19 7.56
CA GLU A 21 4.54 -0.25 7.33
C GLU A 21 5.01 0.80 6.31
N TRP A 22 4.25 0.97 5.22
CA TRP A 22 4.57 1.98 4.21
C TRP A 22 4.29 3.41 4.69
N ARG A 23 3.25 3.58 5.51
CA ARG A 23 2.96 4.85 6.19
C ARG A 23 4.11 5.30 7.09
N ALA A 24 4.68 4.39 7.88
CA ALA A 24 5.87 4.66 8.69
C ALA A 24 7.10 5.05 7.86
N LYS A 25 7.14 4.67 6.57
CA LYS A 25 8.20 5.02 5.61
C LYS A 25 7.92 6.31 4.83
N GLY A 26 6.85 7.04 5.15
CA GLY A 26 6.47 8.28 4.47
C GLY A 26 5.74 8.05 3.14
N TYR A 27 5.09 6.91 2.97
CA TYR A 27 4.22 6.63 1.83
C TYR A 27 2.76 6.61 2.25
N GLN A 28 1.87 7.13 1.42
CA GLN A 28 0.43 7.07 1.63
C GLN A 28 -0.17 6.04 0.70
N LEU A 29 -1.08 5.20 1.21
CA LEU A 29 -1.85 4.30 0.37
C LEU A 29 -2.79 5.14 -0.51
N PHE A 30 -2.60 5.04 -1.82
CA PHE A 30 -3.41 5.71 -2.82
C PHE A 30 -4.56 4.82 -3.30
N GLN A 31 -4.28 3.55 -3.58
CA GLN A 31 -5.28 2.61 -4.09
C GLN A 31 -4.93 1.16 -3.73
N ALA A 32 -5.93 0.36 -3.40
CA ALA A 32 -5.81 -1.10 -3.31
C ALA A 32 -6.53 -1.75 -4.48
N VAL A 33 -5.86 -2.63 -5.22
CA VAL A 33 -6.41 -3.33 -6.38
C VAL A 33 -6.52 -4.81 -6.07
N TYR A 34 -7.74 -5.32 -5.99
CA TYR A 34 -8.01 -6.75 -5.89
C TYR A 34 -7.70 -7.44 -7.22
N LYS A 35 -6.78 -8.40 -7.22
CA LYS A 35 -6.48 -9.23 -8.41
C LYS A 35 -7.20 -10.57 -8.35
N THR A 36 -7.09 -11.30 -7.24
CA THR A 36 -7.66 -12.64 -7.07
C THR A 36 -8.01 -12.88 -5.59
N THR A 37 -8.62 -14.03 -5.26
CA THR A 37 -9.11 -14.43 -3.92
C THR A 37 -8.19 -14.08 -2.76
N TYR A 38 -6.87 -14.12 -2.96
CA TYR A 38 -5.89 -13.78 -1.92
C TYR A 38 -4.80 -12.84 -2.42
N ARG A 39 -5.01 -12.14 -3.54
CA ARG A 39 -3.96 -11.30 -4.13
C ARG A 39 -4.44 -9.89 -4.35
N TRP A 40 -3.71 -8.97 -3.73
CA TRP A 40 -3.95 -7.54 -3.81
C TRP A 40 -2.70 -6.82 -4.30
N VAL A 41 -2.90 -5.68 -4.94
CA VAL A 41 -1.83 -4.74 -5.25
C VAL A 41 -2.13 -3.43 -4.56
N LEU A 42 -1.31 -3.08 -3.58
CA LEU A 42 -1.36 -1.80 -2.91
C LEU A 42 -0.48 -0.81 -3.69
N VAL A 43 -1.10 0.28 -4.11
CA VAL A 43 -0.47 1.40 -4.79
C VAL A 43 -0.28 2.50 -3.78
N PHE A 44 0.97 2.87 -3.56
CA PHE A 44 1.37 3.94 -2.66
C PHE A 44 1.91 5.11 -3.44
N GLU A 45 1.68 6.32 -2.93
CA GLU A 45 2.39 7.52 -3.34
C GLU A 45 3.30 8.00 -2.22
N ARG A 46 4.42 8.64 -2.57
CA ARG A 46 5.24 9.30 -1.54
C ARG A 46 4.43 10.45 -0.94
N ALA A 47 4.22 10.42 0.36
CA ALA A 47 3.55 11.52 1.04
C ALA A 47 4.33 12.80 0.77
N PRO A 48 3.66 13.93 0.49
CA PRO A 48 4.35 15.22 0.46
C PRO A 48 5.06 15.37 1.81
N ASP A 49 6.34 15.73 1.76
CA ASP A 49 7.14 16.02 2.96
C ASP A 49 6.29 16.94 3.83
N GLN A 50 5.82 16.44 4.98
CA GLN A 50 5.10 17.28 5.94
C GLN A 50 6.15 18.16 6.60
N GLY A 51 6.51 19.22 5.88
CA GLY A 51 7.38 20.30 6.36
C GLY A 51 6.76 21.07 7.51
#